data_AF-A0A3D4JPW1-F1
#
_entry.id   AF-A0A3D4JPW1-F1
#
_cell.length_a   1.000
_cell.length_b   1.000
_cell.length_c   1.000
_cell.angle_alpha   90.00
_cell.angle_beta   90.00
_cell.angle_gamma   90.00
#
_symmetry.space_group_name_H-M   'P 1'
#
loop_
_entity.id
_entity.type
_entity.pdbx_description
1 polymer ?
#
loop_
_entity_poly.entity_id
_entity_poly.type
_entity_poly.pdbx_seq_one_letter_code
_entity_poly.pdbx_strand_id
1 'polypeptide(L)'
;MEVFFQFHDLVTAKERLNLIMQYAAKPKKRILEEPSAIFYFHQSLRSFIRAGYCLRSKSEKWLIHPLSEDKNPMLQGSLSIKEYHNPAKVFRKAFKKYCVEEFEEFLSEIVYFSLGTFNSAPERNLADPYLHLIKMLDATWLILERENNKKLLESN
;
A
#
# COMPACT_ATOMS: atom_id res chain seq x y z
N MET A 1 -1.64 -11.33 1.72
CA MET A 1 -1.03 -10.11 1.16
C MET A 1 -0.04 -10.41 0.07
N GLU A 2 0.75 -11.49 0.15
CA GLU A 2 1.60 -11.98 -0.95
C GLU A 2 0.87 -12.07 -2.29
N VAL A 3 -0.36 -12.60 -2.29
CA VAL A 3 -1.23 -12.69 -3.48
C VAL A 3 -1.39 -11.34 -4.21
N PHE A 4 -1.39 -10.20 -3.51
CA PHE A 4 -1.43 -8.89 -4.16
C PHE A 4 -0.23 -8.70 -5.10
N PHE A 5 0.97 -9.06 -4.63
CA PHE A 5 2.22 -8.91 -5.37
C PHE A 5 2.44 -9.96 -6.45
N GLN A 6 1.60 -11.01 -6.52
CA GLN A 6 1.58 -11.93 -7.65
C GLN A 6 0.96 -11.29 -8.90
N PHE A 7 0.08 -10.30 -8.73
CA PHE A 7 -0.62 -9.62 -9.82
C PHE A 7 -0.14 -8.18 -10.05
N HIS A 8 0.49 -7.56 -9.04
CA HIS A 8 0.93 -6.17 -9.10
C HIS A 8 2.33 -6.05 -8.47
N ASP A 9 3.37 -5.84 -9.28
CA ASP A 9 4.67 -5.50 -8.72
C ASP A 9 4.61 -4.17 -7.95
N LEU A 10 5.50 -4.00 -6.96
CA LEU A 10 5.45 -2.84 -6.06
C LEU A 10 5.51 -1.50 -6.80
N VAL A 11 6.36 -1.40 -7.82
CA VAL A 11 6.58 -0.15 -8.56
C VAL A 11 5.33 0.20 -9.34
N THR A 12 4.84 -0.72 -10.16
CA THR A 12 3.61 -0.54 -10.95
C THR A 12 2.39 -0.27 -10.07
N ALA A 13 2.27 -0.96 -8.93
CA ALA A 13 1.17 -0.72 -7.98
C ALA A 13 1.19 0.72 -7.45
N LYS A 14 2.37 1.22 -7.07
CA LYS A 14 2.52 2.59 -6.55
C LYS A 14 2.32 3.63 -7.64
N GLU A 15 2.83 3.39 -8.85
CA GLU A 15 2.63 4.28 -10.00
C GLU A 15 1.15 4.39 -10.37
N ARG A 16 0.43 3.26 -10.46
CA ARG A 16 -1.01 3.26 -10.73
C ARG A 16 -1.80 3.95 -9.63
N LEU A 17 -1.49 3.69 -8.35
CA LEU A 17 -2.15 4.36 -7.23
C LEU A 17 -1.91 5.88 -7.27
N ASN A 18 -0.68 6.31 -7.57
CA ASN A 18 -0.33 7.72 -7.73
C ASN A 18 -1.06 8.35 -8.93
N LEU A 19 -1.19 7.63 -10.04
CA LEU A 19 -1.93 8.10 -11.21
C LEU A 19 -3.41 8.31 -10.87
N ILE A 20 -4.07 7.32 -10.26
CA ILE A 20 -5.46 7.41 -9.78
C ILE A 20 -5.61 8.63 -8.86
N MET A 21 -4.72 8.78 -7.88
CA MET A 21 -4.73 9.91 -6.94
C MET A 21 -4.60 11.27 -7.65
N GLN A 22 -3.70 11.39 -8.63
CA GLN A 22 -3.52 12.63 -9.40
C GLN A 22 -4.76 12.99 -10.23
N TYR A 23 -5.44 12.01 -10.82
CA TYR A 23 -6.66 12.25 -11.58
C TYR A 23 -7.85 12.55 -10.66
N ALA A 24 -7.94 11.90 -9.50
CA ALA A 24 -8.95 12.21 -8.48
C ALA A 24 -8.86 13.67 -8.00
N ALA A 25 -7.65 14.24 -7.95
CA ALA A 25 -7.42 15.62 -7.55
C ALA A 25 -7.57 16.65 -8.68
N LYS A 26 -7.79 16.23 -9.93
CA LYS A 26 -7.89 17.12 -11.11
C LYS A 26 -9.33 17.18 -11.62
N PRO A 27 -10.09 18.23 -11.29
CA PRO A 27 -11.42 18.43 -11.86
C PRO A 27 -11.39 18.37 -13.39
N LYS A 28 -12.46 17.83 -13.98
CA LYS A 28 -12.65 17.75 -15.45
C LYS A 28 -11.64 16.90 -16.22
N LYS A 29 -10.79 16.12 -15.56
CA LYS A 29 -9.90 15.15 -16.21
C LYS A 29 -10.22 13.75 -15.74
N ARG A 30 -10.33 12.83 -16.70
CA ARG A 30 -10.55 11.41 -16.47
C ARG A 30 -9.29 10.63 -16.82
N ILE A 31 -8.97 9.60 -16.03
CA ILE A 31 -7.88 8.68 -16.33
C ILE A 31 -8.16 7.92 -17.63
N LEU A 32 -7.12 7.72 -18.45
CA LEU A 32 -7.25 7.03 -19.74
C LEU A 32 -7.19 5.50 -19.62
N GLU A 33 -6.83 4.97 -18.44
CA GLU A 33 -6.86 3.54 -18.20
C GLU A 33 -8.28 2.97 -18.31
N GLU A 34 -8.37 1.74 -18.79
CA GLU A 34 -9.64 1.00 -18.90
C GLU A 34 -10.33 0.91 -17.52
N PRO A 35 -11.63 1.25 -17.40
CA PRO A 35 -12.34 1.24 -16.12
C PRO A 35 -12.31 -0.13 -15.43
N SER A 36 -12.29 -1.22 -16.21
CA SER A 36 -12.17 -2.58 -15.69
C SER A 36 -10.83 -2.82 -14.98
N ALA A 37 -9.72 -2.29 -15.52
CA ALA A 37 -8.40 -2.39 -14.92
C ALA A 37 -8.33 -1.60 -13.61
N ILE A 38 -8.88 -0.38 -13.60
CA ILE A 38 -8.98 0.45 -12.38
C ILE A 38 -9.84 -0.25 -11.32
N PHE A 39 -10.97 -0.84 -11.71
CA PHE A 39 -11.83 -1.57 -10.78
C PHE A 39 -11.16 -2.83 -10.23
N TYR A 40 -10.44 -3.59 -11.06
CA TYR A 40 -9.68 -4.76 -10.60
C TYR A 40 -8.60 -4.37 -9.59
N PHE A 41 -7.86 -3.28 -9.88
CA PHE A 41 -6.85 -2.74 -8.98
C PHE A 41 -7.48 -2.27 -7.65
N HIS A 42 -8.63 -1.60 -7.72
CA HIS A 42 -9.41 -1.20 -6.55
C HIS A 42 -9.78 -2.40 -5.66
N GLN A 43 -10.32 -3.49 -6.23
CA GLN A 43 -10.65 -4.69 -5.45
C GLN A 43 -9.41 -5.38 -4.87
N SER A 44 -8.30 -5.36 -5.61
CA SER A 44 -7.01 -5.87 -5.14
C SER A 44 -6.52 -5.08 -3.91
N LEU A 45 -6.61 -3.74 -3.95
CA LEU A 45 -6.24 -2.87 -2.83
C LEU A 45 -7.16 -3.05 -1.62
N ARG A 46 -8.47 -3.18 -1.81
CA ARG A 46 -9.40 -3.47 -0.69
C ARG A 46 -9.04 -4.77 0.01
N SER A 47 -8.78 -5.82 -0.77
CA SER A 47 -8.35 -7.12 -0.24
C SER A 47 -7.01 -7.02 0.49
N PHE A 48 -6.07 -6.24 -0.06
CA PHE A 48 -4.79 -5.94 0.58
C PHE A 48 -4.97 -5.24 1.93
N ILE A 49 -5.82 -4.21 2.02
CA ILE A 49 -6.08 -3.46 3.26
C ILE A 49 -6.66 -4.37 4.34
N ARG A 50 -7.65 -5.21 4.00
CA ARG A 50 -8.24 -6.18 4.94
C ARG A 50 -7.20 -7.17 5.45
N ALA A 51 -6.35 -7.69 4.57
CA ALA A 51 -5.26 -8.58 4.99
C ALA A 51 -4.20 -7.84 5.84
N GLY A 52 -3.94 -6.56 5.55
CA GLY A 52 -3.11 -5.66 6.35
C GLY A 52 -3.64 -5.45 7.76
N TYR A 53 -4.96 -5.33 7.91
CA TYR A 53 -5.62 -5.19 9.21
C TYR A 53 -5.38 -6.39 10.12
N CYS A 54 -5.35 -7.61 9.54
CA CYS A 54 -4.99 -8.83 10.24
C CYS A 54 -3.51 -8.88 10.66
N LEU A 55 -2.60 -8.20 9.94
CA LEU A 55 -1.19 -8.12 10.34
C LEU A 55 -0.93 -7.19 11.53
N ARG A 56 -1.83 -6.24 11.83
CA ARG A 56 -1.62 -5.29 12.94
C ARG A 56 -1.38 -5.99 14.29
N SER A 57 -2.03 -7.14 14.48
CA SER A 57 -2.02 -7.94 15.71
C SER A 57 -0.93 -9.01 15.74
N LYS A 58 -0.19 -9.24 14.63
CA LYS A 58 0.90 -10.22 14.63
C LYS A 58 2.06 -9.75 15.52
N SER A 59 2.64 -10.71 16.24
CA SER A 59 3.74 -10.48 17.18
C SER A 59 5.00 -9.97 16.46
N GLU A 60 5.74 -9.06 17.08
CA GLU A 60 6.97 -8.47 16.51
C GLU A 60 8.02 -9.52 16.14
N LYS A 61 8.04 -10.66 16.84
CA LYS A 61 8.95 -11.78 16.60
C LYS A 61 8.86 -12.38 15.19
N TRP A 62 7.72 -12.22 14.50
CA TRP A 62 7.52 -12.75 13.15
C TRP A 62 8.04 -11.84 12.03
N LEU A 63 8.37 -10.58 12.33
CA LEU A 63 8.64 -9.54 11.32
C LEU A 63 10.01 -8.85 11.51
N ILE A 64 10.67 -9.16 12.62
CA ILE A 64 12.04 -8.74 12.94
C ILE A 64 12.96 -9.92 12.64
N HIS A 65 13.16 -10.22 11.37
CA HIS A 65 14.28 -11.05 10.96
C HIS A 65 15.52 -10.16 10.89
N PRO A 66 16.68 -10.62 11.40
CA PRO A 66 17.89 -9.83 11.35
C PRO A 66 18.25 -9.56 9.89
N LEU A 67 18.30 -8.27 9.55
CA LEU A 67 18.92 -7.80 8.33
C LEU A 67 20.39 -8.15 8.36
N SER A 68 20.94 -8.64 7.26
CA SER A 68 22.35 -8.44 6.92
C SER A 68 22.64 -6.93 7.07
N GLU A 69 23.71 -6.57 7.76
CA GLU A 69 23.96 -5.21 8.28
C GLU A 69 23.96 -4.08 7.24
N ASP A 70 23.97 -4.40 5.95
CA ASP A 70 23.84 -3.44 4.87
C ASP A 70 22.41 -2.93 4.70
N LYS A 71 22.20 -1.70 5.16
CA LYS A 71 21.06 -0.86 4.81
C LYS A 71 21.02 -0.74 3.28
N ASN A 72 20.12 -1.45 2.62
CA ASN A 72 19.81 -1.15 1.22
C ASN A 72 18.80 0.01 1.19
N PRO A 73 19.21 1.23 0.80
CA PRO A 73 18.31 2.39 0.78
C PRO A 73 17.13 2.19 -0.19
N MET A 74 17.31 1.36 -1.22
CA MET A 74 16.23 1.03 -2.16
C MET A 74 15.12 0.21 -1.49
N LEU A 75 15.46 -0.66 -0.53
CA LEU A 75 14.47 -1.45 0.22
C LEU A 75 13.75 -0.63 1.29
N GLN A 76 14.27 0.54 1.67
CA GLN A 76 13.63 1.41 2.66
C GLN A 76 12.36 2.09 2.11
N GLY A 77 12.34 2.45 0.83
CA GLY A 77 11.17 3.10 0.22
C GLY A 77 10.67 4.32 1.00
N SER A 78 9.37 4.38 1.29
CA SER A 78 8.74 5.44 2.10
C SER A 78 8.83 5.22 3.62
N LEU A 79 9.48 4.15 4.07
CA LEU A 79 9.53 3.79 5.49
C LEU A 79 10.55 4.65 6.24
N SER A 80 10.18 5.07 7.46
CA SER A 80 11.19 5.58 8.40
C SER A 80 12.13 4.45 8.85
N ILE A 81 13.32 4.78 9.36
CA ILE A 81 14.29 3.77 9.86
C ILE A 81 13.63 2.82 10.88
N LYS A 82 12.79 3.34 11.78
CA LYS A 82 12.07 2.54 12.78
C LYS A 82 11.04 1.59 12.15
N GLU A 83 10.41 2.02 11.05
CA GLU A 83 9.45 1.22 10.28
C GLU A 83 10.15 0.20 9.39
N TYR A 84 11.31 0.54 8.84
CA TYR A 84 12.15 -0.40 8.11
C TYR A 84 12.55 -1.56 9.01
N HIS A 85 13.09 -1.31 10.21
CA HIS A 85 13.45 -2.41 11.12
C HIS A 85 12.23 -3.23 11.58
N ASN A 86 11.09 -2.58 11.81
CA ASN A 86 9.86 -3.23 12.25
C ASN A 86 8.66 -2.81 11.36
N PRO A 87 8.45 -3.50 10.22
CA PRO A 87 7.39 -3.14 9.26
C PRO A 87 5.99 -3.31 9.84
N ALA A 88 5.81 -4.14 10.89
CA ALA A 88 4.54 -4.28 11.61
C ALA A 88 4.02 -2.93 12.15
N LYS A 89 4.92 -2.03 12.54
CA LYS A 89 4.57 -0.71 13.07
C LYS A 89 3.82 0.14 12.05
N VAL A 90 4.05 -0.07 10.76
CA VAL A 90 3.36 0.67 9.70
C VAL A 90 1.86 0.39 9.75
N PHE A 91 1.48 -0.88 9.79
CA PHE A 91 0.08 -1.30 9.90
C PHE A 91 -0.56 -0.80 11.20
N ARG A 92 0.14 -0.94 12.34
CA ARG A 92 -0.39 -0.45 13.63
C ARG A 92 -0.63 1.05 13.63
N LYS A 93 0.26 1.84 13.03
CA LYS A 93 0.09 3.30 12.91
C LYS A 93 -1.08 3.65 12.00
N ALA A 94 -1.16 3.01 10.82
CA ALA A 94 -2.26 3.23 9.89
C ALA A 94 -3.61 2.90 10.55
N PHE A 95 -3.76 1.71 11.12
CA PHE A 95 -5.00 1.25 11.74
C PHE A 95 -5.29 1.83 13.14
N LYS A 96 -4.37 2.62 13.70
CA LYS A 96 -4.66 3.46 14.87
C LYS A 96 -5.36 4.76 14.45
N LYS A 97 -5.11 5.24 13.23
CA LYS A 97 -5.66 6.49 12.71
C LYS A 97 -6.92 6.28 11.87
N TYR A 98 -6.97 5.17 11.12
CA TYR A 98 -8.06 4.85 10.20
C TYR A 98 -8.59 3.44 10.45
N CYS A 99 -9.91 3.26 10.44
CA CYS A 99 -10.51 1.94 10.36
C CYS A 99 -10.43 1.38 8.93
N VAL A 100 -10.82 0.11 8.75
CA VAL A 100 -10.81 -0.53 7.43
C VAL A 100 -11.80 0.17 6.50
N GLU A 101 -12.95 0.56 7.02
CA GLU A 101 -14.03 1.23 6.30
C GLU A 101 -13.60 2.61 5.79
N GLU A 102 -12.91 3.42 6.59
CA GLU A 102 -12.38 4.73 6.17
C GLU A 102 -11.36 4.60 5.03
N PHE A 103 -10.54 3.54 5.06
CA PHE A 103 -9.63 3.21 3.97
C PHE A 103 -10.35 2.74 2.70
N GLU A 104 -11.39 1.93 2.83
CA GLU A 104 -12.20 1.49 1.69
C GLU A 104 -13.00 2.63 1.06
N GLU A 105 -13.50 3.55 1.87
CA GLU A 105 -14.16 4.78 1.42
C GLU A 105 -13.16 5.68 0.70
N PHE A 106 -11.94 5.83 1.24
CA PHE A 106 -10.84 6.54 0.58
C PHE A 106 -10.57 5.96 -0.82
N LEU A 107 -10.43 4.64 -0.91
CA LEU A 107 -10.21 3.96 -2.18
C LEU A 107 -11.36 4.17 -3.16
N SER A 108 -12.60 4.12 -2.66
CA SER A 108 -13.80 4.32 -3.47
C SER A 108 -13.85 5.75 -4.01
N GLU A 109 -13.51 6.75 -3.20
CA GLU A 109 -13.47 8.15 -3.60
C GLU A 109 -12.41 8.42 -4.67
N ILE A 110 -11.15 7.98 -4.46
CA ILE A 110 -10.10 8.25 -5.46
C ILE A 110 -10.43 7.56 -6.79
N VAL A 111 -11.03 6.37 -6.76
CA VAL A 111 -11.47 5.67 -7.97
C VAL A 111 -12.62 6.42 -8.63
N TYR A 112 -13.65 6.77 -7.86
CA TYR A 112 -14.81 7.51 -8.35
C TYR A 112 -14.38 8.79 -9.06
N PHE A 113 -13.62 9.66 -8.39
CA PHE A 113 -13.19 10.93 -8.95
C PHE A 113 -12.21 10.77 -10.12
N SER A 114 -11.35 9.75 -10.13
CA SER A 114 -10.42 9.52 -11.25
C SER A 114 -11.10 9.04 -12.54
N LEU A 115 -12.25 8.35 -12.44
CA LEU A 115 -12.98 7.77 -13.57
C LEU A 115 -13.99 8.74 -14.23
N GLY A 116 -14.21 9.92 -13.66
CA GLY A 116 -15.21 10.86 -14.15
C GLY A 116 -14.67 12.27 -14.35
N THR A 117 -15.48 13.09 -15.03
CA THR A 117 -15.24 14.52 -15.18
C THR A 117 -16.19 15.26 -14.25
N PHE A 118 -15.74 15.49 -13.02
CA PHE A 118 -16.54 16.18 -12.02
C PHE A 118 -16.19 17.67 -11.97
N ASN A 119 -17.19 18.48 -11.61
CA ASN A 119 -17.02 19.92 -11.34
C ASN A 119 -16.53 20.18 -9.90
N SER A 120 -16.58 19.17 -9.04
CA SER A 120 -16.09 19.19 -7.68
C SER A 120 -14.85 18.29 -7.53
N ALA A 121 -14.04 18.61 -6.53
CA ALA A 121 -12.95 17.78 -6.05
C ALA A 121 -13.38 17.09 -4.74
N PRO A 122 -12.67 16.05 -4.30
CA PRO A 122 -12.87 15.45 -2.99
C PRO A 122 -12.78 16.52 -1.88
N GLU A 123 -13.78 16.59 -1.01
CA GLU A 123 -13.82 17.56 0.09
C GLU A 123 -12.90 17.17 1.24
N ARG A 124 -12.66 15.87 1.42
CA ARG A 124 -11.84 15.33 2.49
C ARG A 124 -10.36 15.28 2.14
N ASN A 125 -9.51 15.26 3.16
CA ASN A 125 -8.06 15.08 2.97
C ASN A 125 -7.75 13.64 2.54
N LEU A 126 -7.44 13.48 1.26
CA LEU A 126 -7.03 12.20 0.67
C LEU A 126 -5.53 11.90 0.80
N ALA A 127 -4.70 12.91 1.10
CA ALA A 127 -3.25 12.76 1.08
C ALA A 127 -2.75 11.87 2.22
N ASP A 128 -3.32 12.01 3.42
CA ASP A 128 -2.89 11.24 4.58
C ASP A 128 -3.20 9.72 4.48
N PRO A 129 -4.43 9.29 4.14
CA PRO A 129 -4.70 7.86 3.91
C PRO A 129 -3.88 7.31 2.73
N TYR A 130 -3.65 8.10 1.68
CA TYR A 130 -2.75 7.74 0.58
C TYR A 130 -1.32 7.44 1.07
N LEU A 131 -0.72 8.33 1.89
CA LEU A 131 0.62 8.13 2.42
C LEU A 131 0.72 6.89 3.31
N HIS A 132 -0.31 6.63 4.12
CA HIS A 132 -0.37 5.40 4.92
C HIS A 132 -0.44 4.15 4.04
N LEU A 133 -1.23 4.16 2.98
CA LEU A 133 -1.34 3.04 2.04
C LEU A 133 -0.02 2.78 1.29
N ILE A 134 0.68 3.83 0.85
CA ILE A 134 2.00 3.72 0.23
C ILE A 134 3.01 3.05 1.18
N LYS A 135 3.03 3.48 2.45
CA LYS A 135 3.89 2.85 3.46
C LYS A 135 3.53 1.39 3.70
N MET A 136 2.23 1.05 3.72
CA MET A 136 1.78 -0.33 3.89
C MET A 136 2.25 -1.22 2.73
N LEU A 137 2.22 -0.73 1.49
CA LEU A 137 2.76 -1.44 0.32
C LEU A 137 4.26 -1.71 0.49
N ASP A 138 5.05 -0.68 0.80
CA ASP A 138 6.50 -0.81 1.02
C ASP A 138 6.83 -1.76 2.18
N ALA A 139 6.09 -1.66 3.29
CA ALA A 139 6.25 -2.54 4.44
C ALA A 139 5.93 -4.00 4.12
N THR A 140 4.90 -4.24 3.33
CA THR A 140 4.54 -5.60 2.92
C THR A 140 5.59 -6.18 2.00
N TRP A 141 6.07 -5.41 1.04
CA TRP A 141 7.13 -5.87 0.14
C TRP A 141 8.40 -6.22 0.92
N LEU A 142 8.82 -5.38 1.87
CA LEU A 142 9.94 -5.67 2.75
C LEU A 142 9.77 -6.97 3.55
N ILE A 143 8.56 -7.27 4.02
CA ILE A 143 8.26 -8.52 4.73
C ILE A 143 8.47 -9.72 3.81
N LEU A 144 7.93 -9.66 2.58
CA LEU A 144 8.06 -10.74 1.60
C LEU A 144 9.53 -10.96 1.18
N GLU A 145 10.26 -9.89 0.93
CA GLU A 145 11.69 -9.95 0.61
C GLU A 145 12.50 -10.60 1.74
N ARG A 146 12.22 -10.28 3.01
CA ARG A 146 12.86 -10.93 4.16
C ARG A 146 12.53 -12.41 4.24
N GLU A 147 11.28 -12.78 4.02
CA GLU A 147 10.84 -14.18 4.01
C GLU A 147 11.50 -14.98 2.88
N ASN A 148 11.63 -14.40 1.69
CA ASN A 148 12.30 -15.02 0.54
C ASN A 148 13.79 -15.22 0.78
N ASN A 149 14.50 -14.19 1.27
CA ASN A 149 15.91 -14.28 1.61
C ASN A 149 16.18 -15.33 2.70
N LYS A 150 15.29 -15.43 3.69
CA LYS A 150 15.38 -16.48 4.71
C LYS A 150 15.29 -17.88 4.09
N LYS A 151 14.29 -18.13 3.24
CA LYS A 151 14.11 -19.43 2.58
C LYS A 151 15.36 -19.82 1.77
N LEU A 152 15.97 -18.86 1.06
CA LEU A 152 17.21 -19.08 0.32
C LEU A 152 18.39 -19.46 1.21
N LEU A 153 18.50 -18.85 2.40
CA LEU A 153 19.56 -19.18 3.37
C LEU A 153 19.35 -20.54 4.05
N GLU A 154 18.10 -20.99 4.23
CA GLU A 154 17.79 -22.30 4.81
C GLU A 154 17.88 -23.45 3.79
N SER A 155 17.92 -23.14 2.49
CA SER A 155 18.03 -24.13 1.40
C SER A 155 19.47 -24.37 0.89
N ASN A 156 20.46 -23.67 1.42
CA ASN A 156 21.90 -23.84 1.13
C ASN A 156 22.64 -24.42 2.33
#